data_AF-A0A0U5NR41-F1
#
_entry.id   AF-A0A0U5NR41-F1
#
_cell.length_a   1.000
_cell.length_b   1.000
_cell.length_c   1.000
_cell.angle_alpha   90.00
_cell.angle_beta   90.00
_cell.angle_gamma   90.00
#
_symmetry.space_group_name_H-M   'P 1'
#
loop_
_entity.id
_entity.type
_entity.pdbx_description
1 polymer ?
#
loop_
_entity_poly.entity_id
_entity_poly.type
_entity_poly.pdbx_seq_one_letter_code
_entity_poly.pdbx_strand_id
1 'polypeptide(L)'
;MKTMLGEYGKLIILVILLGGMIPLLMGTGKGSLTGMIKNVRPAATLKDKDSYPLAESILSRKPPELSVKAKKLYRGQVYNLLDAEAFLIKVKTDGGEAAKVSVTKVTDPKEKDITKEVDPEKFMPVLPGKYRIVYRVADSFLGSTKTTEKEYSFIAD
;
A
#
# COMPACT_ATOMS: atom_id res chain seq x y z
N MET A 1 25.79 -6.02 -69.53
CA MET A 1 25.72 -4.62 -69.06
C MET A 1 24.30 -4.08 -68.81
N LYS A 2 23.19 -4.75 -69.20
CA LYS A 2 21.82 -4.26 -68.91
C LYS A 2 21.33 -4.50 -67.47
N THR A 3 21.89 -5.50 -66.78
CA THR A 3 21.51 -5.85 -65.39
C THR A 3 21.96 -4.81 -64.35
N MET A 4 23.12 -4.17 -64.59
CA MET A 4 23.70 -3.16 -63.70
C MET A 4 22.79 -1.92 -63.59
N LEU A 5 22.21 -1.46 -64.70
CA LEU A 5 21.38 -0.24 -64.73
C LEU A 5 20.09 -0.37 -63.88
N GLY A 6 19.53 -1.58 -63.78
CA GLY A 6 18.34 -1.87 -62.97
C GLY A 6 18.61 -1.92 -61.46
N GLU A 7 19.80 -2.36 -61.05
CA GLU A 7 20.21 -2.36 -59.64
C GLU A 7 20.49 -0.94 -59.13
N TYR A 8 21.19 -0.12 -59.93
CA TYR A 8 21.39 1.30 -59.59
C TYR A 8 20.08 2.08 -59.50
N GLY A 9 19.09 1.78 -60.36
CA GLY A 9 17.75 2.38 -60.29
C GLY A 9 17.02 2.06 -58.99
N LYS A 10 17.07 0.80 -58.52
CA LYS A 10 16.50 0.41 -57.22
C LYS A 10 17.19 1.10 -56.05
N LEU A 11 18.52 1.25 -56.12
CA LEU A 11 19.32 1.92 -55.10
C LEU A 11 18.96 3.41 -55.00
N ILE A 12 18.77 4.08 -56.14
CA ILE A 12 18.33 5.48 -56.18
C ILE A 12 16.94 5.65 -55.57
N ILE A 13 15.99 4.77 -55.90
CA ILE A 13 14.63 4.80 -55.33
C ILE A 13 14.66 4.57 -53.82
N LEU A 14 15.49 3.64 -53.35
CA LEU A 14 15.67 3.36 -51.93
C LEU A 14 16.23 4.58 -51.17
N VAL A 15 17.23 5.26 -51.75
CA VAL A 15 17.84 6.46 -51.16
C VAL A 15 16.84 7.63 -51.11
N ILE A 16 15.99 7.79 -52.12
CA ILE A 16 14.94 8.82 -52.12
C ILE A 16 13.88 8.52 -51.04
N LEU A 17 13.45 7.26 -50.91
CA LEU A 17 12.49 6.84 -49.88
C LEU A 17 13.05 7.03 -48.47
N LEU A 18 14.28 6.59 -48.21
CA LEU A 18 14.93 6.81 -46.91
C LEU A 18 15.19 8.29 -46.64
N GLY A 19 15.64 9.04 -47.66
CA GLY A 19 15.90 10.47 -47.57
C GLY A 19 14.65 11.29 -47.21
N GLY A 20 13.47 10.86 -47.67
CA GLY A 20 12.19 11.46 -47.28
C GLY A 20 11.70 11.04 -45.89
N MET A 21 12.01 9.82 -45.42
CA MET A 21 11.61 9.34 -44.09
C MET A 21 12.38 9.99 -42.94
N ILE A 22 13.66 10.30 -43.12
CA ILE A 22 14.49 10.92 -42.07
C ILE A 22 13.89 12.27 -41.57
N PRO A 23 13.53 13.25 -42.42
CA PRO A 23 12.92 14.49 -41.95
C PRO A 23 11.50 14.29 -41.41
N LEU A 24 10.77 13.24 -41.83
CA LEU A 24 9.47 12.88 -41.27
C LEU A 24 9.60 12.36 -39.83
N LEU A 25 10.59 11.50 -39.56
CA LEU A 25 10.82 10.88 -38.25
C LEU A 25 11.53 11.81 -37.26
N MET A 26 12.53 12.57 -37.72
CA MET A 26 13.42 13.37 -36.86
C MET A 26 13.26 14.89 -37.01
N GLY A 27 12.42 15.34 -37.95
CA GLY A 27 12.17 16.77 -38.14
C GLY A 27 11.44 17.40 -36.94
N THR A 28 11.63 18.70 -36.74
CA THR A 28 10.99 19.49 -35.67
C THR A 28 9.82 20.35 -36.17
N GLY A 29 9.50 20.31 -37.47
CA GLY A 29 8.41 21.06 -38.10
C GLY A 29 7.02 20.44 -37.91
N LYS A 30 5.94 21.19 -38.19
CA LYS A 30 4.54 20.73 -37.99
C LYS A 30 4.17 19.45 -38.75
N GLY A 31 4.86 19.17 -39.86
CA GLY A 31 4.63 17.97 -40.69
C GLY A 31 5.45 16.74 -40.30
N SER A 32 6.32 16.82 -39.27
CA SER A 32 7.04 15.65 -38.76
C SER A 32 6.20 14.88 -37.73
N LEU A 33 6.55 13.61 -37.50
CA LEU A 33 5.91 12.76 -36.48
C LEU A 33 5.95 13.41 -35.10
N THR A 34 7.07 14.00 -34.71
CA THR A 34 7.20 14.72 -33.43
C THR A 34 6.29 15.95 -33.38
N GLY A 35 6.16 16.69 -34.47
CA GLY A 35 5.23 17.82 -34.59
C GLY A 35 3.76 17.39 -34.56
N MET A 36 3.44 16.25 -35.18
CA MET A 36 2.11 15.65 -35.15
C MET A 36 1.76 15.18 -33.74
N ILE A 37 2.65 14.45 -33.06
CA ILE A 37 2.46 13.96 -31.69
C ILE A 37 2.34 15.12 -30.70
N LYS A 38 3.12 16.20 -30.86
CA LYS A 38 3.05 17.39 -30.00
C LYS A 38 1.72 18.14 -30.11
N ASN A 39 1.03 18.04 -31.24
CA ASN A 39 -0.29 18.64 -31.44
C ASN A 39 -1.44 17.71 -31.04
N VAL A 40 -1.18 16.41 -30.81
CA VAL A 40 -2.14 15.53 -30.15
C VAL A 40 -2.12 15.86 -28.67
N ARG A 41 -3.15 16.57 -28.19
CA ARG A 41 -3.33 16.76 -26.75
C ARG A 41 -3.36 15.38 -26.08
N PRO A 42 -2.59 15.15 -25.00
CA PRO A 42 -2.64 13.88 -24.30
C PRO A 42 -4.08 13.62 -23.83
N ALA A 43 -4.70 12.59 -24.41
CA ALA A 43 -6.05 12.16 -24.03
C ALA A 43 -6.12 11.69 -22.57
N ALA A 44 -4.97 11.32 -21.98
CA ALA A 44 -4.81 10.97 -20.59
C ALA A 44 -4.25 12.14 -19.76
N THR A 45 -4.82 13.33 -19.90
CA THR A 45 -4.72 14.30 -18.80
C THR A 45 -5.89 13.95 -17.90
N LEU A 46 -5.60 13.49 -16.67
CA LEU A 46 -6.57 13.27 -15.60
C LEU A 46 -7.55 14.46 -15.56
N LYS A 47 -8.73 14.28 -16.16
CA LYS A 47 -9.69 15.35 -16.41
C LYS A 47 -10.97 15.10 -15.64
N ASP A 48 -10.86 14.66 -14.39
CA ASP A 48 -12.05 14.52 -13.55
C ASP A 48 -11.89 15.40 -12.32
N LYS A 49 -12.71 16.46 -12.30
CA LYS A 49 -13.02 17.26 -11.10
C LYS A 49 -13.51 16.38 -9.93
N ASP A 50 -13.87 15.14 -10.20
CA ASP A 50 -14.35 14.15 -9.24
C ASP A 50 -13.23 13.42 -8.48
N SER A 51 -11.96 13.50 -8.93
CA SER A 51 -10.84 12.86 -8.22
C SER A 51 -10.45 13.61 -6.95
N TYR A 52 -10.62 14.94 -6.92
CA TYR A 52 -10.28 15.78 -5.77
C TYR A 52 -11.14 15.50 -4.54
N PRO A 53 -12.49 15.49 -4.61
CA PRO A 53 -13.31 15.15 -3.45
C PRO A 53 -13.09 13.71 -2.98
N LEU A 54 -12.79 12.78 -3.90
CA LEU A 54 -12.43 11.40 -3.54
C LEU A 54 -11.11 11.35 -2.77
N ALA A 55 -10.06 12.02 -3.26
CA ALA A 55 -8.77 12.11 -2.59
C ALA A 55 -8.86 12.82 -1.23
N GLU A 56 -9.66 13.89 -1.15
CA GLU A 56 -9.92 14.63 0.09
C GLU A 56 -10.69 13.77 1.10
N SER A 57 -11.66 12.95 0.66
CA SER A 57 -12.37 12.01 1.53
C SER A 57 -11.48 10.90 2.10
N ILE A 58 -10.44 10.49 1.36
CA ILE A 58 -9.43 9.52 1.82
C ILE A 58 -8.45 10.18 2.80
N LEU A 59 -8.04 11.43 2.54
CA LEU A 59 -7.06 12.15 3.36
C LEU A 59 -7.65 12.67 4.68
N SER A 60 -8.91 13.09 4.67
CA SER A 60 -9.60 13.65 5.84
C SER A 60 -10.04 12.59 6.87
N ARG A 61 -10.04 11.31 6.49
CA ARG A 61 -10.36 10.20 7.38
C ARG A 61 -9.39 10.09 8.54
N LYS A 62 -9.93 10.01 9.75
CA LYS A 62 -9.14 9.80 10.96
C LYS A 62 -8.61 8.37 11.00
N PRO A 63 -7.39 8.16 11.54
CA PRO A 63 -6.91 6.81 11.80
C PRO A 63 -7.83 6.10 12.82
N PRO A 64 -7.95 4.76 12.75
CA PRO A 64 -8.81 4.00 13.65
C PRO A 64 -8.40 4.20 15.12
N GLU A 65 -9.36 4.42 16.00
CA GLU A 65 -9.09 4.49 17.44
C GLU A 65 -9.16 3.09 18.05
N LEU A 66 -8.13 2.72 18.81
CA LEU A 66 -8.05 1.44 19.52
C LEU A 66 -8.05 1.65 21.04
N SER A 67 -8.95 0.94 21.71
CA SER A 67 -9.02 0.89 23.18
C SER A 67 -9.09 -0.56 23.64
N VAL A 68 -8.15 -0.98 24.48
CA VAL A 68 -8.10 -2.32 25.10
C VAL A 68 -8.10 -2.13 26.61
N LYS A 69 -8.94 -2.87 27.34
CA LYS A 69 -8.93 -2.82 28.79
C LYS A 69 -7.94 -3.83 29.34
N ALA A 70 -6.91 -3.33 30.00
CA ALA A 70 -5.96 -4.19 30.70
C ALA A 70 -6.66 -4.95 31.84
N LYS A 71 -6.45 -6.26 31.88
CA LYS A 71 -6.92 -7.16 32.94
C LYS A 71 -5.71 -7.83 33.59
N LYS A 72 -5.87 -8.27 34.84
CA LYS A 72 -4.93 -9.21 35.45
C LYS A 72 -5.00 -10.57 34.74
N LEU A 73 -3.85 -11.11 34.41
CA LEU A 73 -3.68 -12.44 33.87
C LEU A 73 -3.19 -13.37 34.97
N TYR A 74 -3.52 -14.64 34.87
CA TYR A 74 -3.04 -15.68 35.78
C TYR A 74 -2.05 -16.57 35.06
N ARG A 75 -0.93 -16.85 35.73
CA ARG A 75 0.11 -17.73 35.19
C ARG A 75 -0.45 -19.12 34.84
N GLY A 76 -0.06 -19.63 33.68
CA GLY A 76 -0.48 -20.96 33.22
C GLY A 76 -1.92 -21.04 32.71
N GLN A 77 -2.67 -19.93 32.72
CA GLN A 77 -3.97 -19.85 32.07
C GLN A 77 -3.81 -19.38 30.63
N VAL A 78 -4.53 -20.03 29.71
CA VAL A 78 -4.55 -19.65 28.29
C VAL A 78 -5.56 -18.54 28.08
N TYR A 79 -5.14 -17.50 27.36
CA TYR A 79 -5.94 -16.34 26.98
C TYR A 79 -5.86 -16.13 25.47
N ASN A 80 -6.99 -15.77 24.87
CA ASN A 80 -6.99 -15.21 23.52
C ASN A 80 -6.88 -13.69 23.61
N LEU A 81 -5.71 -13.14 23.32
CA LEU A 81 -5.46 -11.70 23.37
C LEU A 81 -6.31 -10.91 22.36
N LEU A 82 -6.84 -11.57 21.33
CA LEU A 82 -7.71 -10.96 20.31
C LEU A 82 -9.20 -11.06 20.67
N ASP A 83 -9.55 -11.68 21.79
CA ASP A 83 -10.93 -11.80 22.24
C ASP A 83 -11.48 -10.44 22.70
N ALA A 84 -12.38 -9.89 21.89
CA ALA A 84 -12.97 -8.58 22.10
C ALA A 84 -13.84 -8.50 23.36
N GLU A 85 -14.48 -9.60 23.77
CA GLU A 85 -15.31 -9.62 24.99
C GLU A 85 -14.43 -9.73 26.23
N ALA A 86 -13.45 -10.63 26.21
CA ALA A 86 -12.58 -10.88 27.36
C ALA A 86 -11.68 -9.68 27.70
N PHE A 87 -11.20 -8.95 26.68
CA PHE A 87 -10.30 -7.80 26.81
C PHE A 87 -10.97 -6.45 26.54
N LEU A 88 -12.30 -6.45 26.33
CA LEU A 88 -13.09 -5.26 26.00
C LEU A 88 -12.45 -4.41 24.90
N ILE A 89 -12.01 -5.08 23.83
CA ILE A 89 -11.35 -4.45 22.69
C ILE A 89 -12.40 -3.65 21.92
N LYS A 90 -12.23 -2.33 21.89
CA LYS A 90 -13.07 -1.41 21.15
C LYS A 90 -12.26 -0.77 20.04
N VAL A 91 -12.77 -0.91 18.82
CA VAL A 91 -12.26 -0.23 17.64
C VAL A 91 -13.31 0.76 17.16
N LYS A 92 -12.91 1.99 16.93
CA LYS A 92 -13.77 3.01 16.32
C LYS A 92 -13.14 3.47 15.01
N THR A 93 -13.88 3.31 13.92
CA THR A 93 -13.50 3.76 12.58
C THR A 93 -14.48 4.82 12.08
N ASP A 94 -14.09 5.60 11.08
CA ASP A 94 -14.95 6.58 10.38
C ASP A 94 -15.90 5.90 9.35
N GLY A 95 -16.28 4.64 9.60
CA GLY A 95 -16.96 3.74 8.66
C GLY A 95 -15.99 3.06 7.69
N GLY A 96 -16.42 2.06 6.92
CA GLY A 96 -15.55 1.30 6.00
C GLY A 96 -15.62 -0.21 6.23
N GLU A 97 -14.65 -0.95 5.69
CA GLU A 97 -14.52 -2.39 5.93
C GLU A 97 -14.25 -2.67 7.41
N ALA A 98 -14.55 -3.89 7.87
CA ALA A 98 -14.33 -4.27 9.26
C ALA A 98 -12.83 -4.16 9.62
N ALA A 99 -12.50 -3.28 10.55
CA ALA A 99 -11.12 -3.06 10.97
C ALA A 99 -10.55 -4.30 11.66
N LYS A 100 -9.42 -4.80 11.15
CA LYS A 100 -8.78 -6.01 11.66
C LYS A 100 -7.82 -5.65 12.79
N VAL A 101 -8.05 -6.24 13.97
CA VAL A 101 -7.13 -6.14 15.12
C VAL A 101 -6.13 -7.28 15.06
N SER A 102 -4.87 -6.97 15.34
CA SER A 102 -3.80 -7.95 15.49
C SER A 102 -2.84 -7.56 16.61
N VAL A 103 -2.12 -8.53 17.16
CA VAL A 103 -1.01 -8.29 18.09
C VAL A 103 0.28 -8.28 17.28
N THR A 104 1.05 -7.20 17.36
CA THR A 104 2.32 -7.06 16.62
C THR A 104 3.54 -7.32 17.48
N LYS A 105 3.42 -7.13 18.80
CA LYS A 105 4.52 -7.35 19.73
C LYS A 105 4.03 -7.81 21.09
N VAL A 106 4.71 -8.80 21.64
CA VAL A 106 4.55 -9.26 23.03
C VAL A 106 5.91 -9.23 23.70
N THR A 107 6.03 -8.44 24.76
CA THR A 107 7.23 -8.31 25.58
C THR A 107 6.97 -8.85 26.97
N ASP A 108 7.86 -9.72 27.44
CA ASP A 108 7.75 -10.37 28.73
C ASP A 108 8.16 -9.44 29.90
N PRO A 109 7.99 -9.86 31.16
CA PRO A 109 8.41 -9.09 32.33
C PRO A 109 9.92 -8.86 32.44
N LYS A 110 10.74 -9.59 31.67
CA LYS A 110 12.20 -9.41 31.58
C LYS A 110 12.61 -8.51 30.42
N GLU A 111 11.64 -7.83 29.81
CA GLU A 111 11.82 -6.97 28.64
C GLU A 111 12.30 -7.71 27.37
N LYS A 112 12.14 -9.04 27.34
CA LYS A 112 12.43 -9.86 26.16
C LYS A 112 11.23 -9.85 25.22
N ASP A 113 11.50 -9.65 23.93
CA ASP A 113 10.51 -9.86 22.88
C ASP A 113 10.25 -11.36 22.69
N ILE A 114 9.03 -11.80 22.97
CA ILE A 114 8.59 -13.19 22.86
C ILE A 114 7.54 -13.38 21.75
N THR A 115 7.34 -12.38 20.89
CA THR A 115 6.27 -12.36 19.87
C THR A 115 6.30 -13.58 18.94
N LYS A 116 7.49 -14.10 18.62
CA LYS A 116 7.66 -15.28 17.75
C LYS A 116 7.47 -16.61 18.49
N GLU A 117 7.55 -16.58 19.82
CA GLU A 117 7.50 -17.74 20.70
C GLU A 117 6.07 -18.00 21.20
N VAL A 118 5.17 -17.03 21.05
CA VAL A 118 3.78 -17.09 21.54
C VAL A 118 2.77 -16.92 20.42
N ASP A 119 1.66 -17.65 20.54
CA ASP A 119 0.47 -17.46 19.72
C ASP A 119 -0.47 -16.47 20.43
N PRO A 120 -0.82 -15.32 19.83
CA PRO A 120 -1.75 -14.36 20.42
C PRO A 120 -3.14 -14.95 20.74
N GLU A 121 -3.60 -15.97 20.01
CA GLU A 121 -4.90 -16.61 20.26
C GLU A 121 -4.86 -17.61 21.43
N LYS A 122 -3.65 -18.07 21.79
CA LYS A 122 -3.42 -19.05 22.86
C LYS A 122 -2.31 -18.58 23.80
N PHE A 123 -2.30 -17.30 24.10
CA PHE A 123 -1.27 -16.70 24.93
C PHE A 123 -1.35 -17.23 26.36
N MET A 124 -0.24 -17.72 26.88
CA MET A 124 -0.15 -18.21 28.26
C MET A 124 1.02 -17.52 28.96
N PRO A 125 0.77 -16.66 29.97
CA PRO A 125 1.85 -16.04 30.72
C PRO A 125 2.58 -17.08 31.57
N VAL A 126 3.90 -17.14 31.43
CA VAL A 126 4.78 -18.10 32.11
C VAL A 126 5.47 -17.47 33.32
N LEU A 127 5.79 -16.19 33.23
CA LEU A 127 6.48 -15.43 34.28
C LEU A 127 5.48 -14.51 34.99
N PRO A 128 5.59 -14.33 36.31
CA PRO A 128 4.87 -13.26 36.99
C PRO A 128 5.46 -11.90 36.60
N GLY A 129 4.61 -10.88 36.53
CA GLY A 129 5.01 -9.50 36.29
C GLY A 129 4.33 -8.84 35.09
N LYS A 130 4.92 -7.74 34.63
CA LYS A 130 4.33 -6.85 33.63
C LYS A 130 4.67 -7.30 32.20
N TYR A 131 3.67 -7.79 31.48
CA TYR A 131 3.73 -7.99 30.04
C TYR A 131 3.35 -6.71 29.30
N ARG A 132 4.06 -6.36 28.22
CA ARG A 132 3.69 -5.27 27.32
C ARG A 132 3.25 -5.86 25.98
N ILE A 133 2.03 -5.57 25.57
CA ILE A 133 1.43 -6.10 24.35
C ILE A 133 1.06 -4.93 23.45
N VAL A 134 1.59 -4.92 22.24
CA VAL A 134 1.29 -3.92 21.23
C VAL A 134 0.21 -4.48 20.31
N TYR A 135 -0.92 -3.79 20.27
CA TYR A 135 -2.01 -4.09 19.36
C TYR A 135 -1.95 -3.14 18.19
N ARG A 136 -2.18 -3.68 16.99
CA ARG A 136 -2.34 -2.93 15.75
C ARG A 136 -3.76 -3.09 15.27
N VAL A 137 -4.34 -2.01 14.79
CA VAL A 137 -5.57 -2.04 14.01
C VAL A 137 -5.31 -1.42 12.64
N ALA A 138 -5.78 -2.09 11.60
CA ALA A 138 -5.71 -1.61 10.23
C ALA A 138 -7.13 -1.39 9.71
N ASP A 139 -7.39 -0.18 9.22
CA ASP A 139 -8.61 0.18 8.49
C ASP A 139 -8.25 0.45 7.03
N SER A 140 -8.96 -0.20 6.11
CA SER A 140 -8.73 -0.09 4.66
C SER A 140 -9.94 0.56 4.00
N PHE A 141 -9.69 1.64 3.27
CA PHE A 141 -10.74 2.38 2.56
C PHE A 141 -10.24 2.87 1.20
N LEU A 142 -10.93 2.45 0.14
CA LEU A 142 -10.64 2.84 -1.26
C LEU A 142 -9.15 2.75 -1.63
N GLY A 143 -8.48 1.66 -1.22
CA GLY A 143 -7.07 1.42 -1.52
C GLY A 143 -6.07 2.16 -0.62
N SER A 144 -6.53 2.96 0.35
CA SER A 144 -5.70 3.53 1.40
C SER A 144 -5.86 2.74 2.70
N THR A 145 -4.76 2.36 3.33
CA THR A 145 -4.77 1.71 4.65
C THR A 145 -4.25 2.67 5.71
N LYS A 146 -5.05 2.93 6.74
CA LYS A 146 -4.64 3.66 7.94
C LYS A 146 -4.45 2.67 9.07
N THR A 147 -3.31 2.75 9.75
CA THR A 147 -2.98 1.86 10.87
C THR A 147 -2.77 2.64 12.15
N THR A 148 -3.26 2.10 13.24
CA THR A 148 -2.98 2.58 14.59
C THR A 148 -2.34 1.47 15.40
N GLU A 149 -1.25 1.79 16.08
CA GLU A 149 -0.61 0.90 17.05
C GLU A 149 -0.70 1.48 18.44
N LYS A 150 -0.96 0.63 19.42
CA LYS A 150 -1.00 1.04 20.82
C LYS A 150 -0.53 -0.06 21.74
N GLU A 151 0.36 0.31 22.65
CA GLU A 151 0.89 -0.58 23.69
C GLU A 151 -0.03 -0.60 24.91
N TYR A 152 -0.25 -1.79 25.45
CA TYR A 152 -0.98 -2.02 26.69
C TYR A 152 -0.16 -2.89 27.63
N SER A 153 -0.26 -2.59 28.91
CA SER A 153 0.44 -3.32 29.96
C SER A 153 -0.51 -4.23 30.72
N PHE A 154 -0.16 -5.51 30.82
CA PHE A 154 -0.91 -6.53 31.53
C PHE A 154 -0.06 -7.06 32.68
N ILE A 155 -0.67 -7.30 33.83
CA ILE A 155 0.03 -7.86 35.00
C ILE A 155 -0.37 -9.32 35.10
N ALA A 156 0.61 -10.21 35.05
CA ALA A 156 0.44 -11.63 35.32
C ALA A 156 0.82 -11.93 36.76
N ASP A 157 -0.12 -12.51 37.52
CA ASP A 157 0.08 -13.04 38.88
C ASP A 157 0.21 -14.58 38.85
#